data_AF-A0A9R0SES1-F1
#
_entry.id   AF-A0A9R0SES1-F1
#
_cell.length_a   1.000
_cell.length_b   1.000
_cell.length_c   1.000
_cell.angle_alpha   90.00
_cell.angle_beta   90.00
_cell.angle_gamma   90.00
#
_symmetry.space_group_name_H-M   'P 1'
#
loop_
_entity.id
_entity.type
_entity.pdbx_description
1 polymer ?
#
loop_
_entity_poly.entity_id
_entity_poly.type
_entity_poly.pdbx_seq_one_letter_code
_entity_poly.pdbx_strand_id
1 'polypeptide(L)'
;MCYMPWSWHCNYKMFVQDSALASILLRPWPAALSAARFGRGGGDSSAIDQVRRVYITTAKDCMVKPEQQEAMIRRWPPGKVVAMDTDHSPFFSAPERLFQLIVKLL
;
A
#
# COMPACT_ATOMS: atom_id res chain seq x y z
N MET A 1 -25.88 -3.23 3.65
CA MET A 1 -26.55 -3.08 2.33
C MET A 1 -25.73 -2.11 1.52
N CYS A 2 -24.88 -2.59 0.62
CA CYS A 2 -24.09 -1.73 -0.26
C CYS A 2 -24.87 -1.51 -1.55
N TYR A 3 -25.41 -0.30 -1.74
CA TYR A 3 -25.91 0.17 -3.03
C TYR A 3 -24.70 0.59 -3.88
N MET A 4 -24.55 0.00 -5.07
CA MET A 4 -23.59 0.40 -6.10
C MET A 4 -24.38 0.56 -7.41
N PRO A 5 -24.59 1.78 -7.94
CA PRO A 5 -25.40 2.00 -9.12
C PRO A 5 -24.53 2.16 -10.36
N TRP A 6 -23.92 1.07 -10.87
CA TRP A 6 -23.41 1.02 -12.24
C TRP A 6 -23.52 -0.43 -12.75
N SER A 7 -24.28 -0.61 -13.83
CA SER A 7 -24.56 -1.90 -14.48
C SER A 7 -23.29 -2.56 -15.02
N TRP A 8 -22.58 -3.29 -14.17
CA TRP A 8 -21.75 -4.41 -14.60
C TRP A 8 -22.63 -5.65 -14.51
N HIS A 9 -23.02 -6.21 -15.65
CA HIS A 9 -23.37 -7.63 -15.70
C HIS A 9 -22.07 -8.41 -15.46
N CYS A 10 -21.61 -8.47 -14.20
CA CYS A 10 -20.52 -9.31 -13.77
C CYS A 10 -20.96 -10.75 -14.00
N ASN A 11 -20.52 -11.32 -15.12
CA ASN A 11 -20.70 -12.73 -15.41
C ASN A 11 -19.85 -13.49 -14.38
N TYR A 12 -20.48 -13.91 -13.29
CA TYR A 12 -19.83 -14.54 -12.13
C TYR A 12 -18.90 -15.70 -12.54
N LYS A 13 -19.23 -16.39 -13.64
CA LYS A 13 -18.37 -17.43 -14.23
C LYS A 13 -17.04 -16.91 -14.78
N MET A 14 -17.01 -15.75 -15.42
CA MET A 14 -15.79 -15.14 -15.97
C MET A 14 -14.83 -14.75 -14.83
N PHE A 15 -15.36 -14.09 -13.80
CA PHE A 15 -14.57 -13.68 -12.63
C PHE A 15 -13.91 -14.86 -11.90
N VAL A 16 -14.61 -15.99 -11.79
CA VAL A 16 -14.07 -17.21 -11.16
C VAL A 16 -13.01 -17.88 -12.04
N GLN A 17 -13.18 -17.89 -13.36
CA GLN A 17 -12.17 -18.42 -14.28
C GLN A 17 -10.91 -17.56 -14.27
N ASP A 18 -11.06 -16.24 -14.29
CA ASP A 18 -9.94 -15.29 -14.24
C ASP A 18 -9.19 -15.38 -12.91
N SER A 19 -9.89 -15.55 -11.78
CA SER A 19 -9.24 -15.70 -10.46
C SER A 19 -8.52 -17.04 -10.32
N ALA A 20 -9.09 -18.13 -10.86
CA ALA A 20 -8.45 -19.44 -10.89
C ALA A 20 -7.20 -19.43 -11.78
N LEU A 21 -7.28 -18.83 -12.97
CA LEU A 21 -6.12 -18.68 -13.86
C LEU A 21 -5.05 -17.80 -13.22
N ALA A 22 -5.43 -16.67 -12.63
CA ALA A 22 -4.49 -15.80 -11.93
C ALA A 22 -3.79 -16.54 -10.78
N SER A 23 -4.50 -17.38 -10.03
CA SER A 23 -3.92 -18.15 -8.93
C SER A 23 -2.86 -19.17 -9.39
N ILE A 24 -2.96 -19.66 -10.62
CA ILE A 24 -1.97 -20.58 -11.23
C ILE A 24 -0.77 -19.81 -11.81
N LEU A 25 -1.00 -18.62 -12.35
CA LEU A 25 0.03 -17.83 -13.04
C LEU A 25 0.82 -16.91 -12.12
N LEU A 26 0.18 -16.35 -11.09
CA LEU A 26 0.82 -15.42 -10.17
C LEU A 26 1.82 -16.16 -9.30
N ARG A 27 3.03 -15.62 -9.24
CA ARG A 27 4.05 -16.10 -8.31
C ARG A 27 3.72 -15.60 -6.91
N PRO A 28 3.86 -16.45 -5.88
CA PRO A 28 3.68 -16.02 -4.51
C PRO A 28 4.68 -14.91 -4.17
N TRP A 29 4.31 -14.10 -3.18
CA TRP A 29 5.15 -13.00 -2.69
C TRP A 29 6.55 -13.51 -2.33
N PRO A 30 7.63 -12.86 -2.79
CA PRO A 30 8.99 -13.29 -2.46
C PRO A 30 9.25 -13.16 -0.95
N ALA A 31 9.31 -14.30 -0.25
CA ALA A 31 9.62 -14.33 1.18
C ALA A 31 10.99 -13.71 1.54
N ALA A 32 11.91 -13.66 0.56
CA ALA A 32 13.23 -13.06 0.71
C ALA A 32 13.20 -11.54 1.00
N LEU A 33 12.10 -10.84 0.67
CA LEU A 33 11.96 -9.42 0.99
C LEU A 33 12.00 -9.16 2.51
N SER A 34 11.56 -10.11 3.33
CA SER A 34 11.66 -10.03 4.80
C SER A 34 13.10 -10.03 5.30
N ALA A 35 14.03 -10.63 4.54
CA ALA A 35 15.45 -10.69 4.84
C ALA A 35 16.25 -9.55 4.17
N ALA A 36 15.57 -8.67 3.42
CA ALA A 36 16.23 -7.55 2.75
C ALA A 36 16.91 -6.64 3.77
N ARG A 37 18.22 -6.47 3.59
CA ARG A 37 19.03 -5.59 4.43
C ARG A 37 19.02 -4.20 3.81
N PHE A 38 18.13 -3.35 4.29
CA PHE A 38 18.25 -1.91 4.05
C PHE A 38 19.46 -1.42 4.84
N GLY A 39 20.46 -0.86 4.15
CA GLY A 39 21.63 -0.27 4.79
C GLY A 39 21.19 0.67 5.91
N ARG A 40 21.81 0.54 7.09
CA ARG A 40 21.61 1.52 8.16
C ARG A 40 22.11 2.86 7.59
N GLY A 41 21.22 3.85 7.46
CA GLY A 41 21.61 5.25 7.34
C GLY A 41 22.24 5.70 8.67
N GLY A 42 23.41 5.15 8.99
CA GLY A 42 24.13 5.34 10.23
C GLY A 42 25.52 5.82 9.91
N GLY A 43 25.71 7.14 9.98
CA GLY A 43 26.97 7.82 9.74
C GLY A 43 26.82 8.85 8.63
N ASP A 44 26.63 10.10 9.03
CA ASP A 44 26.43 11.30 8.21
C ASP A 44 25.13 11.32 7.39
N SER A 45 24.54 12.52 7.30
CA SER A 45 23.31 12.82 6.58
C SER A 45 23.41 12.39 5.12
N SER A 46 23.08 11.12 4.87
CA SER A 46 22.99 10.57 3.54
C SER A 46 22.01 11.44 2.74
N ALA A 47 22.29 11.69 1.46
CA ALA A 47 21.43 12.52 0.61
C ALA A 47 19.94 12.09 0.66
N ILE A 48 19.68 10.84 1.02
CA ILE A 48 18.35 10.24 1.16
C ILE A 48 17.58 10.84 2.35
N ASP A 49 18.25 11.15 3.47
CA ASP A 49 17.61 11.70 4.66
C ASP A 49 17.27 13.19 4.52
N GLN A 50 17.89 13.88 3.54
CA GLN A 50 17.59 15.29 3.24
C GLN A 50 16.27 15.46 2.47
N VAL A 51 15.76 14.40 1.85
CA VAL A 51 14.51 14.44 1.11
C VAL A 51 13.34 14.45 2.08
N ARG A 52 12.39 15.37 1.88
CA ARG A 52 11.14 15.42 2.65
C ARG A 52 10.34 14.14 2.41
N ARG A 53 10.12 13.37 3.47
CA ARG A 53 9.36 12.10 3.42
C ARG A 53 8.00 12.26 4.07
N VAL A 54 6.97 11.75 3.39
CA VAL A 54 5.62 11.59 3.93
C VAL A 54 5.26 10.12 3.83
N TYR A 55 4.73 9.55 4.91
CA TYR A 55 4.24 8.18 4.95
C TYR A 55 2.71 8.17 4.97
N ILE A 56 2.08 7.45 4.04
CA ILE A 56 0.63 7.28 4.00
C ILE A 56 0.31 5.89 4.54
N THR A 57 -0.36 5.81 5.70
CA THR A 57 -0.83 4.55 6.28
C THR A 57 -2.20 4.17 5.72
N THR A 58 -2.45 2.87 5.63
CA THR A 58 -3.68 2.26 5.11
C THR A 58 -4.35 1.44 6.21
N ALA A 59 -5.51 1.90 6.70
CA ALA A 59 -6.11 1.36 7.93
C ALA A 59 -6.69 -0.06 7.78
N LYS A 60 -7.03 -0.49 6.57
CA LYS A 60 -7.62 -1.81 6.26
C LYS A 60 -6.64 -2.71 5.50
N ASP A 61 -5.35 -2.48 5.68
CA ASP A 61 -4.30 -3.25 5.02
C ASP A 61 -4.12 -4.62 5.69
N CYS A 62 -4.36 -5.68 4.90
CA CYS A 62 -4.16 -7.07 5.32
C CYS A 62 -2.79 -7.63 4.93
N MET A 63 -2.04 -6.93 4.06
CA MET A 63 -0.71 -7.34 3.59
C MET A 63 0.39 -6.79 4.49
N VAL A 64 0.32 -5.49 4.83
CA VAL A 64 1.20 -4.84 5.79
C VAL A 64 0.36 -4.34 6.95
N LYS A 65 0.31 -5.14 8.02
CA LYS A 65 -0.55 -4.88 9.17
C LYS A 65 -0.23 -3.54 9.84
N PRO A 66 -1.19 -2.91 10.54
CA PRO A 66 -0.97 -1.65 11.23
C PRO A 66 0.29 -1.62 12.11
N GLU A 67 0.56 -2.71 12.85
CA GLU A 67 1.72 -2.83 13.73
C GLU A 67 3.04 -2.84 12.95
N GLN A 68 3.03 -3.43 11.74
CA GLN A 68 4.19 -3.43 10.85
C GLN A 68 4.43 -2.04 10.26
N GLN A 69 3.36 -1.31 9.89
CA GLN A 69 3.47 0.06 9.42
C GLN A 69 4.04 0.97 10.52
N GLU A 70 3.58 0.81 11.78
CA GLU A 70 4.17 1.51 12.92
C GLU A 70 5.65 1.18 13.12
N ALA A 71 6.03 -0.09 13.02
CA ALA A 71 7.44 -0.50 13.13
C ALA A 71 8.29 0.14 12.02
N MET A 72 7.77 0.26 10.79
CA MET A 72 8.43 0.94 9.68
C MET A 72 8.62 2.44 9.97
N ILE A 73 7.58 3.12 10.45
CA ILE A 73 7.61 4.54 10.84
C ILE A 73 8.65 4.76 11.95
N ARG A 74 8.66 3.90 12.99
CA ARG A 74 9.63 4.01 14.09
C ARG A 74 11.06 3.76 13.61
N ARG A 75 11.26 2.80 12.70
CA ARG A 75 12.59 2.46 12.16
C ARG A 75 13.17 3.58 11.30
N TRP A 76 12.34 4.30 10.53
CA TRP A 76 12.80 5.39 9.69
C TRP A 76 11.78 6.55 9.66
N PRO A 77 11.80 7.41 10.69
CA PRO A 77 10.78 8.45 10.88
C PRO A 77 10.63 9.38 9.66
N PRO A 78 9.43 9.51 9.09
CA PRO A 78 9.13 10.50 8.07
C PRO A 78 8.84 11.86 8.72
N GLY A 79 8.85 12.94 7.92
CA GLY A 79 8.48 14.27 8.40
C GLY A 79 6.98 14.44 8.62
N LYS A 80 6.15 13.59 7.99
CA LYS A 80 4.69 13.58 8.17
C LYS A 80 4.14 12.17 7.97
N VAL A 81 3.13 11.83 8.75
CA VAL A 81 2.34 10.60 8.60
C VAL A 81 0.89 11.00 8.36
N VAL A 82 0.22 10.38 7.39
CA VAL A 82 -1.22 10.58 7.15
C VAL A 82 -1.88 9.23 6.98
N ALA A 83 -3.08 9.06 7.53
CA ALA A 83 -3.85 7.83 7.40
C ALA A 83 -4.93 7.92 6.32
N MET A 84 -5.14 6.81 5.62
CA MET A 84 -6.26 6.59 4.71
C MET A 84 -7.04 5.36 5.18
N ASP A 85 -8.37 5.49 5.21
CA ASP A 85 -9.26 4.37 5.49
C ASP A 85 -9.49 3.51 4.24
N THR A 86 -8.42 2.81 3.81
CA THR A 86 -8.36 2.01 2.58
C THR A 86 -7.62 0.69 2.82
N ASP A 87 -7.73 -0.22 1.85
CA ASP A 87 -6.91 -1.43 1.77
C ASP A 87 -5.45 -1.11 1.37
N HIS A 88 -4.67 -2.16 1.13
CA HIS A 88 -3.24 -2.09 0.75
C HIS A 88 -2.99 -1.26 -0.52
N SER A 89 -3.98 -1.15 -1.41
CA SER A 89 -3.82 -0.60 -2.75
C SER A 89 -4.81 0.56 -2.97
N PRO A 90 -4.62 1.71 -2.29
CA PRO A 90 -5.51 2.87 -2.42
C PRO A 90 -5.59 3.43 -3.85
N PHE A 91 -4.60 3.14 -4.70
CA PHE A 91 -4.61 3.49 -6.12
C PHE A 91 -5.61 2.67 -6.95
N PHE A 92 -6.07 1.52 -6.45
CA PHE A 92 -7.19 0.77 -7.02
C PHE A 92 -8.50 1.03 -6.27
N SER A 93 -8.47 1.00 -4.94
CA SER A 93 -9.68 1.05 -4.11
C SER A 93 -10.21 2.46 -3.84
N ALA A 94 -9.37 3.48 -3.96
CA ALA A 94 -9.72 4.89 -3.71
C ALA A 94 -8.83 5.89 -4.47
N PRO A 95 -8.68 5.78 -5.80
CA PRO A 95 -7.71 6.56 -6.58
C PRO A 95 -7.90 8.09 -6.43
N GLU A 96 -9.14 8.58 -6.42
CA GLU A 96 -9.43 10.01 -6.30
C GLU A 96 -9.05 10.55 -4.91
N ARG A 97 -9.32 9.76 -3.85
CA ARG A 97 -8.96 10.15 -2.48
C ARG A 97 -7.44 10.18 -2.31
N LEU A 98 -6.73 9.21 -2.89
CA LEU A 98 -5.27 9.18 -2.89
C LEU A 98 -4.72 10.40 -3.64
N PHE A 99 -5.25 10.71 -4.82
CA PHE A 99 -4.84 11.87 -5.61
C PHE A 99 -5.02 13.18 -4.84
N GLN A 100 -6.22 13.42 -4.28
CA GLN A 100 -6.49 14.61 -3.48
C GLN A 100 -5.57 14.72 -2.28
N LEU A 101 -5.24 13.60 -1.64
CA LEU A 101 -4.30 13.58 -0.52
C LEU A 101 -2.89 13.96 -0.98
N ILE A 102 -2.40 13.39 -2.08
CA ILE A 102 -1.07 13.71 -2.63
C ILE A 102 -0.97 15.19 -2.99
N VAL A 103 -1.96 15.75 -3.69
CA VAL A 103 -1.97 17.18 -4.06
C VAL A 103 -1.92 18.10 -2.84
N LYS A 104 -2.54 17.72 -1.72
CA LYS A 104 -2.48 18.49 -0.46
C LYS A 104 -1.14 18.37 0.29
N LEU A 105 -0.31 17.40 -0.07
CA LEU A 105 0.95 17.10 0.62
C LEU A 105 2.18 17.65 -0.10
N LEU A 106 2.06 17.88 -1.42
CA LEU A 106 3.00 18.68 -2.21
C LEU A 106 3.01 20.13 -1.68
#